data_AF-A0A7M2YCZ0-F1
#
_entry.id   AF-A0A7M2YCZ0-F1
#
_cell.length_a   1.000
_cell.length_b   1.000
_cell.length_c   1.000
_cell.angle_alpha   90.00
_cell.angle_beta   90.00
_cell.angle_gamma   90.00
#
_symmetry.space_group_name_H-M   'P 1'
#
loop_
_entity.id
_entity.type
_entity.pdbx_description
1 polymer ?
#
loop_
_entity_poly.entity_id
_entity_poly.type
_entity_poly.pdbx_seq_one_letter_code
_entity_poly.pdbx_strand_id
1 'polypeptide(L)'
;MKKELLLPKTVLYTLILINLVFNFVIIFFKIPSLDISLAAGKVLIYIGLFSSFIASMVLIVDVFTNHINGRYLWTLAFLFSGGFIGFFYLRSRDYYLKSGNL
;
A
#
# COMPACT_ATOMS: atom_id res chain seq x y z
N MET A 1 -21.42 -9.67 -7.69
CA MET A 1 -20.61 -9.35 -8.89
C MET A 1 -19.25 -8.87 -8.43
N LYS A 2 -18.15 -9.42 -9.00
CA LYS A 2 -16.79 -8.96 -8.68
C LYS A 2 -16.63 -7.52 -9.17
N LYS A 3 -16.23 -6.60 -8.29
CA LYS A 3 -15.93 -5.23 -8.69
C LYS A 3 -14.45 -5.10 -9.01
N GLU A 4 -14.15 -4.26 -9.99
CA GLU A 4 -12.78 -3.96 -10.37
C GLU A 4 -12.11 -3.08 -9.31
N LEU A 5 -10.78 -3.10 -9.30
CA LEU A 5 -10.00 -2.21 -8.46
C LEU A 5 -10.18 -0.77 -8.95
N LEU A 6 -10.22 0.20 -8.04
CA LEU A 6 -10.28 1.62 -8.39
C LEU A 6 -9.05 2.08 -9.18
N LEU A 7 -7.90 1.43 -8.96
CA LEU A 7 -6.67 1.66 -9.70
C LEU A 7 -6.16 0.33 -10.29
N PRO A 8 -5.47 0.36 -11.44
CA PRO A 8 -4.84 -0.83 -12.01
C PRO A 8 -3.84 -1.46 -11.03
N LYS A 9 -3.77 -2.80 -11.02
CA LYS A 9 -2.84 -3.56 -10.17
C LYS A 9 -1.39 -3.04 -10.30
N THR A 10 -0.95 -2.73 -11.52
CA THR A 10 0.38 -2.19 -11.80
C THR A 10 0.65 -0.88 -11.05
N VAL A 11 -0.32 0.04 -11.04
CA VAL A 11 -0.19 1.33 -10.33
C VAL A 11 -0.08 1.09 -8.83
N LEU A 12 -0.91 0.20 -8.27
CA LEU A 12 -0.85 -0.15 -6.85
C LEU A 12 0.47 -0.80 -6.46
N TYR A 13 1.01 -1.70 -7.29
CA TYR A 13 2.34 -2.28 -7.06
C TYR A 13 3.43 -1.21 -7.08
N THR A 14 3.37 -0.26 -8.02
CA THR A 14 4.32 0.86 -8.08
C THR A 14 4.22 1.74 -6.83
N LEU A 15 3.01 2.07 -6.38
CA LEU A 15 2.82 2.88 -5.16
C LEU A 15 3.37 2.17 -3.91
N ILE A 16 3.15 0.86 -3.79
CA ILE A 16 3.69 0.05 -2.69
C ILE A 16 5.22 -0.01 -2.76
N LEU A 17 5.80 -0.15 -3.97
CA LEU A 17 7.24 -0.16 -4.18
C LEU A 17 7.87 1.19 -3.81
N ILE A 18 7.27 2.29 -4.26
CA ILE A 18 7.69 3.66 -3.94
C ILE A 18 7.69 3.87 -2.43
N ASN A 19 6.60 3.48 -1.76
CA ASN A 19 6.50 3.53 -0.31
C ASN A 19 7.65 2.74 0.36
N LEU A 20 7.88 1.50 -0.09
CA LEU A 20 8.92 0.63 0.46
C LEU A 20 10.32 1.22 0.26
N VAL A 21 10.65 1.65 -0.95
CA VAL A 21 11.96 2.21 -1.27
C VAL A 21 12.21 3.45 -0.45
N PHE A 22 11.27 4.40 -0.40
CA PHE A 22 11.48 5.62 0.36
C PHE A 22 11.54 5.37 1.86
N ASN A 23 10.59 4.62 2.45
CA ASN A 23 10.66 4.31 3.88
C ASN A 23 11.90 3.49 4.25
N PHE A 24 12.32 2.53 3.43
CA PHE A 24 13.55 1.78 3.66
C PHE A 24 14.78 2.71 3.58
N VAL A 25 14.87 3.56 2.57
CA VAL A 25 15.98 4.53 2.45
C VAL A 25 16.01 5.45 3.67
N ILE A 26 14.86 5.93 4.13
CA ILE A 26 14.76 6.84 5.29
C ILE A 26 15.17 6.15 6.59
N ILE A 27 14.77 4.88 6.80
CA ILE A 27 15.05 4.14 8.05
C ILE A 27 16.51 3.70 8.10
N PHE A 28 17.05 3.20 7.00
CA PHE A 28 18.38 2.58 6.97
C PHE A 28 19.50 3.58 6.66
N PHE A 29 19.22 4.63 5.90
CA PHE A 29 20.20 5.66 5.57
C PHE A 29 19.82 6.95 6.30
N LYS A 30 20.67 7.39 7.22
CA LYS A 30 20.56 8.75 7.76
C LYS A 30 20.75 9.70 6.58
N ILE A 31 19.68 10.37 6.14
CA ILE A 31 19.68 11.31 5.02
C ILE A 31 20.89 12.30 5.02
N PRO A 32 21.36 12.80 6.18
CA PRO A 32 22.56 13.64 6.24
C PRO A 32 23.87 12.95 5.81
N SER A 33 23.98 11.62 5.88
CA SER A 33 25.18 10.88 5.48
C SER A 33 25.26 10.61 3.97
N LEU A 34 24.23 11.00 3.21
CA LEU A 34 24.16 10.86 1.75
C LEU A 34 24.37 12.19 1.01
N ASP A 35 24.76 13.26 1.72
CA ASP A 35 24.88 14.63 1.20
C ASP A 35 23.58 15.19 0.59
N ILE A 36 22.44 14.56 0.94
CA ILE A 36 21.11 14.98 0.52
C ILE A 36 20.65 16.09 1.47
N SER A 37 20.28 17.23 0.87
CA SER A 37 19.69 18.35 1.63
C SER A 37 18.51 17.89 2.49
N LEU A 38 18.45 18.38 3.73
CA LEU A 38 17.38 18.08 4.68
C LEU A 38 15.98 18.37 4.11
N ALA A 39 15.88 19.35 3.21
CA ALA A 39 14.64 19.68 2.50
C ALA A 39 14.24 18.57 1.50
N ALA A 40 15.20 18.07 0.71
CA ALA A 40 14.96 16.99 -0.24
C ALA A 40 14.56 15.69 0.49
N GLY A 41 15.22 15.38 1.61
CA GLY A 41 14.84 14.26 2.47
C GLY A 41 13.38 14.31 2.95
N LYS A 42 12.92 15.48 3.39
CA LYS A 42 11.51 15.69 3.81
C LYS A 42 10.53 15.46 2.67
N VAL A 43 10.85 15.92 1.46
CA VAL A 43 10.00 15.70 0.27
C VAL A 43 9.87 14.20 -0.03
N LEU A 44 10.95 13.43 0.04
CA LEU A 44 10.93 11.98 -0.18
C LEU A 44 10.05 11.26 0.87
N ILE A 45 10.10 11.70 2.13
CA ILE A 45 9.21 11.20 3.19
C ILE A 45 7.74 11.44 2.82
N TYR A 46 7.40 12.65 2.39
CA TYR A 46 6.01 12.96 2.02
C TYR A 46 5.53 12.15 0.81
N ILE A 47 6.40 11.92 -0.19
CA ILE A 47 6.07 11.07 -1.34
C ILE A 47 5.81 9.63 -0.89
N GLY A 48 6.68 9.08 -0.03
CA GLY A 48 6.50 7.75 0.55
C GLY A 48 5.18 7.62 1.31
N LEU A 49 4.90 8.56 2.22
CA LEU A 49 3.66 8.59 3.00
C LEU A 49 2.42 8.73 2.12
N PHE A 50 2.46 9.59 1.12
CA PHE A 50 1.32 9.83 0.23
C PHE A 50 1.04 8.61 -0.66
N SER A 51 2.08 7.97 -1.18
CA SER A 51 1.93 6.72 -1.96
C SER A 51 1.36 5.58 -1.12
N SER A 52 1.83 5.43 0.12
CA SER A 52 1.30 4.51 1.13
C SER A 52 -0.18 4.75 1.42
N PHE A 53 -0.56 6.02 1.62
CA PHE A 53 -1.93 6.42 1.92
C PHE A 53 -2.88 6.07 0.77
N ILE A 54 -2.52 6.43 -0.47
CA ILE A 54 -3.33 6.11 -1.66
C ILE A 54 -3.49 4.60 -1.82
N ALA A 55 -2.39 3.85 -1.75
CA ALA A 55 -2.43 2.40 -1.88
C ALA A 55 -3.34 1.77 -0.81
N SER A 56 -3.22 2.19 0.44
CA SER A 56 -4.03 1.70 1.55
C SER A 56 -5.52 2.01 1.34
N MET A 57 -5.87 3.25 0.95
CA MET A 57 -7.26 3.63 0.70
C MET A 57 -7.90 2.80 -0.41
N VAL A 58 -7.21 2.62 -1.53
CA VAL A 58 -7.74 1.84 -2.66
C VAL A 58 -7.98 0.38 -2.27
N LEU A 59 -7.06 -0.22 -1.51
CA LEU A 59 -7.18 -1.59 -1.04
C LEU A 59 -8.30 -1.77 -0.01
N ILE A 60 -8.48 -0.79 0.89
CA ILE A 60 -9.60 -0.76 1.83
C ILE A 60 -10.93 -0.73 1.07
N VAL A 61 -11.05 0.17 0.09
CA VAL A 61 -12.27 0.24 -0.73
C VAL A 61 -12.49 -1.09 -1.46
N ASP A 62 -11.45 -1.74 -1.97
CA ASP A 62 -11.56 -3.04 -2.64
C ASP A 62 -12.11 -4.14 -1.72
N VAL A 63 -11.60 -4.27 -0.50
CA VAL A 63 -12.05 -5.32 0.44
C VAL A 63 -13.49 -5.10 0.91
N PHE A 64 -13.91 -3.84 1.11
CA PHE A 64 -15.30 -3.53 1.48
C PHE A 64 -16.25 -3.72 0.31
N THR A 65 -15.88 -3.22 -0.86
CA THR A 65 -16.72 -3.27 -2.06
C THR A 65 -16.96 -4.70 -2.54
N ASN A 66 -15.97 -5.57 -2.37
CA ASN A 66 -16.05 -6.98 -2.72
C ASN A 66 -16.46 -7.89 -1.56
N HIS A 67 -16.85 -7.33 -0.40
CA HIS A 67 -17.31 -8.07 0.78
C HIS A 67 -16.36 -9.19 1.22
N ILE A 68 -15.05 -8.92 1.18
CA ILE A 68 -14.03 -9.91 1.54
C ILE A 68 -14.17 -10.32 3.01
N ASN A 69 -14.10 -11.63 3.26
CA ASN A 69 -14.07 -12.18 4.62
C ASN A 69 -12.85 -11.65 5.39
N GLY A 70 -13.08 -11.11 6.60
CA GLY A 70 -12.03 -10.45 7.38
C GLY A 70 -11.68 -9.02 6.91
N ARG A 71 -12.54 -8.33 6.16
CA ARG A 71 -12.33 -6.94 5.67
C ARG A 71 -11.80 -5.95 6.72
N TYR A 72 -12.24 -6.05 7.98
CA TYR A 72 -11.75 -5.19 9.07
C TYR A 72 -10.30 -5.49 9.44
N LEU A 73 -9.93 -6.77 9.47
CA LEU A 73 -8.56 -7.21 9.72
C LEU A 73 -7.63 -6.78 8.59
N TRP A 74 -8.08 -6.90 7.34
CA TRP A 74 -7.36 -6.38 6.17
C TRP A 74 -7.18 -4.87 6.22
N THR A 75 -8.23 -4.14 6.60
CA THR A 75 -8.17 -2.68 6.76
C THR A 75 -7.13 -2.27 7.78
N LEU A 76 -7.12 -2.92 8.95
CA LEU A 76 -6.09 -2.71 9.96
C LEU A 76 -4.69 -3.02 9.39
N ALA A 77 -4.53 -4.16 8.73
CA ALA A 77 -3.25 -4.55 8.13
C ALA A 77 -2.76 -3.52 7.09
N PHE A 78 -3.64 -2.99 6.24
CA PHE A 78 -3.27 -1.97 5.26
C PHE A 78 -2.86 -0.67 5.93
N LEU A 79 -3.60 -0.18 6.93
CA LEU A 79 -3.28 1.05 7.64
C LEU A 79 -1.96 0.96 8.41
N PHE A 80 -1.73 -0.13 9.15
CA PHE A 80 -0.52 -0.28 9.98
C PHE A 80 0.73 -0.59 9.15
N SER A 81 0.60 -1.28 8.01
CA SER A 81 1.73 -1.58 7.14
C SER A 81 1.99 -0.52 6.07
N GLY A 82 1.18 0.54 6.03
CA GLY A 82 1.25 1.54 4.95
C GLY A 82 1.01 0.94 3.57
N GLY A 83 0.10 -0.02 3.46
CA GLY A 83 -0.19 -0.71 2.21
C GLY A 83 0.85 -1.76 1.80
N PHE A 84 1.94 -1.99 2.55
CA PHE A 84 2.92 -3.03 2.21
C PHE A 84 2.31 -4.43 2.20
N ILE A 85 1.51 -4.77 3.23
CA ILE A 85 0.76 -6.04 3.26
C ILE A 85 -0.23 -6.14 2.08
N GLY A 86 -0.60 -4.99 1.52
CA GLY A 86 -1.35 -4.87 0.27
C GLY A 86 -0.73 -5.60 -0.93
N PHE A 87 0.59 -5.78 -0.96
CA PHE A 87 1.24 -6.55 -2.02
C PHE A 87 0.77 -8.01 -2.03
N PHE A 88 0.76 -8.65 -0.86
CA PHE A 88 0.33 -10.04 -0.70
C PHE A 88 -1.17 -10.19 -0.97
N TYR A 89 -1.95 -9.21 -0.50
CA TYR A 89 -3.37 -9.15 -0.84
C TYR A 89 -3.60 -9.08 -2.35
N LEU A 90 -2.93 -8.17 -3.07
CA LEU A 90 -3.10 -8.01 -4.52
C LEU A 90 -2.70 -9.27 -5.30
N ARG A 91 -1.62 -9.92 -4.86
CA ARG A 91 -1.14 -11.19 -5.45
C ARG A 91 -2.16 -12.30 -5.29
N SER A 92 -2.79 -12.39 -4.12
CA SER A 92 -3.76 -13.43 -3.78
C SER A 92 -5.22 -12.96 -3.90
N ARG A 93 -5.47 -11.82 -4.56
CA ARG A 93 -6.80 -11.18 -4.61
C ARG A 93 -7.88 -12.12 -5.15
N ASP A 94 -7.56 -12.89 -6.19
CA ASP A 94 -8.51 -13.80 -6.82
C ASP A 94 -8.91 -14.97 -5.91
N TYR A 95 -8.04 -15.37 -4.98
CA TYR A 95 -8.35 -16.34 -3.94
C TYR A 95 -9.35 -15.74 -2.94
N TYR A 96 -9.09 -14.54 -2.42
CA TYR A 96 -9.97 -13.88 -1.46
C TYR A 96 -11.35 -13.54 -2.04
N LEU A 97 -11.42 -13.19 -3.33
CA LEU A 97 -12.68 -12.96 -4.04
C LEU A 97 -13.51 -14.23 -4.25
N LYS A 98 -12.88 -15.41 -4.28
CA LYS A 98 -13.60 -16.70 -4.36
C LYS A 98 -14.12 -17.12 -2.98
N SER A 99 -13.30 -16.94 -1.94
CA SER A 99 -13.65 -17.31 -0.56
C SER A 99 -14.68 -16.38 0.10
N GLY A 100 -14.95 -15.20 -0.45
CA GLY A 100 -15.97 -14.26 0.04
C GLY A 100 -17.39 -14.48 -0.50
N ASN A 101 -17.59 -15.43 -1.44
CA ASN A 101 -18.91 -15.74 -2.03
C ASN A 101 -19.54 -17.03 -1.46
N LEU A 102 -19.00 -17.55 -0.36
CA LEU A 102 -19.61 -18.61 0.45
C LEU A 102 -20.27 -17.96 1.68
#